data_AF-A0A3C1D237-F1
#
_entry.id   AF-A0A3C1D237-F1
#
_cell.length_a   1.000
_cell.length_b   1.000
_cell.length_c   1.000
_cell.angle_alpha   90.00
_cell.angle_beta   90.00
_cell.angle_gamma   90.00
#
_symmetry.space_group_name_H-M   'P 1'
#
loop_
_entity.id
_entity.type
_entity.pdbx_description
1 polymer ?
#
loop_
_entity_poly.entity_id
_entity_poly.type
_entity_poly.pdbx_seq_one_letter_code
_entity_poly.pdbx_strand_id
1 'polypeptide(L)' 'NVGVVGGVAPVRGYIEELLPDVRSGSITPGKVFDLELPLSDVAEAYAAMDERRATKVLLRP' A
#
# COMPACT_ATOMS: atom_id res chain seq x y z
N ASN A 1 28.46 -3.86 -9.64
CA ASN A 1 27.69 -3.41 -10.81
C ASN A 1 26.77 -2.28 -10.38
N VAL A 2 26.94 -1.08 -10.93
CA VAL A 2 26.00 0.04 -10.75
C VAL A 2 25.17 0.12 -12.02
N GLY A 3 23.85 -0.07 -11.91
CA GLY A 3 22.92 -0.02 -13.03
C GLY A 3 21.60 0.61 -12.59
N VAL A 4 20.97 1.36 -13.49
CA VAL A 4 19.62 1.89 -13.28
C VAL A 4 18.62 0.80 -13.65
N VAL A 5 17.78 0.40 -12.70
CA VAL A 5 16.72 -0.59 -12.91
C VAL A 5 15.35 0.06 -12.71
N GLY A 6 14.42 -0.25 -13.59
CA GLY A 6 13.02 0.19 -13.52
C GLY A 6 12.11 -0.85 -14.15
N GLY A 7 10.91 -1.02 -13.61
CA GLY A 7 9.96 -2.03 -14.06
C GLY A 7 8.80 -2.20 -13.07
N VAL A 8 7.81 -2.99 -13.47
CA VAL A 8 6.71 -3.37 -12.58
C VAL A 8 7.27 -4.23 -11.44
N ALA A 9 6.74 -4.04 -10.22
CA ALA A 9 7.10 -4.88 -9.09
C ALA A 9 6.75 -6.36 -9.39
N PRO A 10 7.71 -7.30 -9.36
CA PRO A 10 7.45 -8.72 -9.59
C PRO A 10 6.83 -9.37 -8.34
N VAL A 11 5.59 -9.00 -8.01
CA VAL A 11 4.92 -9.34 -6.73
C VAL A 11 4.99 -10.82 -6.37
N ARG A 12 4.76 -11.73 -7.33
CA ARG A 12 4.83 -13.18 -7.10
C ARG A 12 6.22 -13.67 -6.69
N GLY A 13 7.27 -12.97 -7.09
CA GLY A 13 8.64 -13.29 -6.69
C GLY A 13 8.95 -12.96 -5.24
N TYR A 14 8.18 -12.06 -4.61
CA TYR A 14 8.43 -11.60 -3.23
C TYR A 14 7.40 -12.11 -2.21
N ILE A 15 6.23 -12.58 -2.66
CA ILE A 15 5.13 -12.90 -1.74
C ILE A 15 5.46 -14.04 -0.78
N GLU A 16 6.17 -15.09 -1.23
CA GLU A 16 6.55 -16.24 -0.40
C GLU A 16 7.49 -15.84 0.75
N GLU A 17 8.34 -14.85 0.53
CA GLU A 17 9.28 -14.33 1.53
C GLU A 17 8.59 -13.33 2.49
N LEU A 18 7.83 -12.37 1.95
CA LEU A 18 7.30 -11.26 2.73
C LEU A 18 6.02 -11.60 3.51
N LEU A 19 5.21 -12.56 3.05
CA LEU A 19 3.96 -12.91 3.73
C LEU A 19 4.19 -13.44 5.16
N PRO A 20 5.14 -14.35 5.44
CA PRO A 20 5.50 -14.73 6.80
C PRO A 20 5.87 -13.55 7.70
N ASP A 21 6.59 -12.55 7.20
CA ASP A 21 7.01 -11.38 7.98
C ASP A 21 5.82 -10.49 8.37
N VAL A 22 4.83 -10.35 7.48
CA VAL A 22 3.57 -9.65 7.80
C VAL A 22 2.78 -10.44 8.85
N ARG A 23 2.68 -11.77 8.69
CA ARG A 23 1.88 -12.62 9.58
C ARG A 23 2.48 -12.76 10.97
N SER A 24 3.81 -12.77 11.07
CA SER A 24 4.53 -12.78 12.35
C SER A 24 4.55 -11.40 13.02
N GLY A 25 4.23 -10.34 12.28
CA GLY A 25 4.31 -8.95 12.76
C GLY A 25 5.73 -8.37 12.72
N SER A 26 6.71 -9.11 12.18
CA SER A 26 8.08 -8.64 11.92
C SER A 26 8.07 -7.36 11.08
N ILE A 27 7.14 -7.28 10.11
CA ILE A 27 6.81 -6.05 9.40
C ILE A 27 5.31 -5.73 9.55
N THR A 28 4.99 -4.44 9.65
CA THR A 28 3.61 -3.96 9.77
C THR A 28 3.27 -3.02 8.60
N PRO A 29 3.03 -3.55 7.38
CA PRO A 29 2.80 -2.71 6.21
C PRO A 29 1.55 -1.85 6.33
N GLY A 30 0.57 -2.24 7.15
CA GLY A 30 -0.65 -1.46 7.38
C GLY A 30 -0.43 -0.06 7.95
N LYS A 31 0.77 0.23 8.51
CA LYS A 31 1.11 1.58 9.01
C LYS A 31 1.14 2.66 7.93
N VAL A 32 1.19 2.28 6.66
CA VAL A 32 1.15 3.25 5.55
C VAL A 32 -0.23 3.88 5.39
N PHE A 33 -1.30 3.23 5.88
CA PHE A 33 -2.65 3.76 5.79
C PHE A 33 -2.83 4.89 6.80
N ASP A 34 -3.11 6.08 6.29
CA ASP A 34 -3.27 7.30 7.09
C ASP A 34 -4.71 7.88 7.04
N LEU A 35 -5.58 7.26 6.25
CA LEU A 35 -7.00 7.59 6.19
C LEU A 35 -7.83 6.32 5.93
N GLU A 36 -8.98 6.20 6.59
CA GLU A 36 -9.95 5.12 6.39
C GLU A 36 -11.32 5.72 6.03
N LEU A 37 -11.96 5.20 4.97
CA LEU A 37 -13.25 5.68 4.46
C LEU A 37 -14.15 4.50 4.05
N PRO A 38 -15.49 4.65 4.02
CA PRO A 38 -16.38 3.65 3.44
C PRO A 38 -16.22 3.58 1.92
N LEU A 39 -16.53 2.42 1.32
CA LEU A 39 -16.42 2.18 -0.12
C LEU A 39 -17.29 3.15 -0.95
N SER A 40 -18.41 3.62 -0.37
CA SER A 40 -19.27 4.65 -0.98
C SER A 40 -18.54 5.96 -1.29
N ASP A 41 -17.44 6.23 -0.56
CA ASP A 41 -16.73 7.50 -0.60
C ASP A 41 -15.41 7.37 -1.38
N VAL A 42 -15.31 6.38 -2.29
CA VAL A 42 -14.13 6.14 -3.12
C VAL A 42 -13.66 7.38 -3.88
N ALA A 43 -14.57 8.24 -4.32
CA ALA A 43 -14.23 9.49 -5.01
C ALA A 43 -13.44 10.45 -4.10
N GLU A 44 -13.84 10.56 -2.84
CA GLU A 44 -13.12 11.36 -1.84
C GLU A 44 -11.76 10.75 -1.50
N ALA A 45 -11.67 9.41 -1.41
CA ALA A 45 -10.38 8.74 -1.19
C ALA A 45 -9.35 9.10 -2.29
N TYR A 46 -9.78 9.15 -3.55
CA TYR A 46 -8.91 9.60 -4.65
C TYR A 46 -8.55 11.08 -4.55
N ALA A 47 -9.53 11.96 -4.29
CA ALA A 47 -9.28 13.39 -4.13
C ALA A 47 -8.29 13.68 -2.98
N ALA A 48 -8.42 12.97 -1.85
CA ALA A 48 -7.52 13.08 -0.72
C ALA A 48 -6.07 12.73 -1.06
N MET A 49 -5.85 11.71 -1.90
CA MET A 49 -4.50 11.34 -2.35
C MET A 49 -3.94 12.34 -3.38
N ASP A 50 -4.76 12.81 -4.32
CA ASP A 50 -4.36 13.77 -5.35
C ASP A 50 -3.95 15.12 -4.74
N GLU A 51 -4.77 15.62 -3.81
CA GLU A 51 -4.54 16.87 -3.07
C GLU A 51 -3.50 16.72 -1.95
N ARG A 52 -2.92 15.52 -1.78
CA ARG A 52 -1.93 15.18 -0.75
C ARG A 52 -2.41 15.42 0.68
N ARG A 53 -3.71 15.26 0.93
CA ARG A 53 -4.30 15.19 2.27
C ARG A 53 -4.12 13.82 2.91
N ALA A 54 -3.97 12.77 2.09
CA ALA A 54 -3.66 11.40 2.52
C ALA A 54 -2.58 10.78 1.63
N THR A 55 -1.75 9.92 2.22
CA THR A 55 -0.68 9.17 1.54
C THR A 55 -1.19 7.82 1.05
N LYS A 56 -1.99 7.12 1.86
CA LYS A 56 -2.60 5.83 1.49
C LYS A 56 -3.93 5.65 2.20
N VAL A 57 -5.00 5.50 1.42
CA VAL A 57 -6.35 5.29 1.95
C VAL A 57 -6.69 3.81 2.01
N LEU A 58 -7.34 3.39 3.10
CA LEU A 58 -7.99 2.08 3.24
C LEU A 58 -9.51 2.25 3.07
N LEU A 59 -10.11 1.55 2.11
CA LEU A 59 -11.56 1.51 1.95
C LEU A 59 -12.17 0.33 2.71
N ARG A 60 -13.24 0.59 3.45
CA ARG A 60 -14.05 -0.43 4.12
C ARG A 60 -15.31 -0.75 3.30
N PRO A 61 -15.71 -2.03 3.16
CA PRO A 61 -16.92 -2.41 2.43
C PRO A 61 -18.19 -1.75 2.96
#